data_AF-A0A417Z3M1-F1
#
_entry.id   AF-A0A417Z3M1-F1
#
_cell.length_a   1.000
_cell.length_b   1.000
_cell.length_c   1.000
_cell.angle_alpha   90.00
_cell.angle_beta   90.00
_cell.angle_gamma   90.00
#
_symmetry.space_group_name_H-M   'P 1'
#
loop_
_entity.id
_entity.type
_entity.pdbx_description
1 polymer ?
#
loop_
_entity_poly.entity_id
_entity_poly.type
_entity_poly.pdbx_seq_one_letter_code
_entity_poly.pdbx_strand_id
1 'polypeptide(L)' 'MGKNNLNATFEEIKKHGYYTKLGKIITVHTLDGKALRGKLTCIGMYEIFLVVKDKEENKQEITIFKNAIKYIN' A
#
# COMPACT_ATOMS: atom_id res chain seq x y z
N MET A 1 -27.02 10.26 -15.31
CA MET A 1 -26.71 9.11 -14.42
C MET A 1 -25.92 8.08 -15.22
N GLY A 2 -24.60 8.22 -15.29
CA GLY A 2 -23.74 7.23 -15.94
C GLY A 2 -23.47 6.09 -14.97
N LYS A 3 -23.89 4.87 -15.30
CA LYS A 3 -23.53 3.66 -14.57
C LYS A 3 -22.07 3.34 -14.88
N ASN A 4 -21.16 3.63 -13.95
CA ASN A 4 -19.78 3.18 -14.03
C ASN A 4 -19.72 1.68 -13.77
N ASN A 5 -19.74 0.90 -14.85
CA ASN A 5 -19.43 -0.53 -14.82
C ASN A 5 -17.94 -0.72 -14.55
N LEU A 6 -17.58 -0.95 -13.28
CA LEU A 6 -16.25 -1.39 -12.87
C LEU A 6 -16.33 -2.84 -12.40
N ASN A 7 -16.48 -3.76 -13.34
CA ASN A 7 -16.19 -5.18 -13.11
C ASN A 7 -14.90 -5.53 -13.85
N ALA A 8 -13.77 -5.12 -13.27
CA ALA A 8 -12.49 -5.70 -13.66
C ALA A 8 -12.49 -7.18 -13.25
N THR A 9 -12.05 -8.04 -14.16
CA THR A 9 -12.13 -9.50 -14.00
C THR A 9 -11.09 -9.99 -13.00
N PHE A 10 -11.39 -11.03 -12.21
CA PHE A 10 -10.53 -11.59 -11.14
C PHE A 10 -9.08 -11.92 -11.59
N GLU A 11 -8.87 -12.13 -12.88
CA GLU A 11 -7.58 -12.39 -13.52
C GLU A 11 -6.72 -11.11 -13.69
N GLU A 12 -7.32 -9.96 -14.00
CA GLU A 12 -6.62 -8.67 -14.13
C GLU A 12 -6.16 -8.16 -12.75
N ILE A 13 -6.96 -8.50 -11.73
CA ILE A 13 -6.76 -8.20 -10.30
C ILE A 13 -5.48 -8.87 -9.76
N LYS A 14 -5.10 -10.06 -10.25
CA LYS A 14 -3.87 -10.76 -9.84
C LYS A 14 -2.60 -10.16 -10.44
N LYS A 15 -2.68 -9.41 -11.54
CA LYS A 15 -1.51 -9.01 -12.33
C LYS A 15 -0.67 -7.89 -11.68
N HIS A 16 -1.24 -7.14 -10.72
CA HIS A 16 -0.58 -6.01 -10.05
C HIS A 16 -0.56 -6.05 -8.51
N GLY A 17 -0.97 -7.17 -7.91
CA GLY A 17 -0.47 -7.69 -6.63
C GLY A 17 -0.86 -7.02 -5.30
N TYR A 18 -1.23 -5.74 -5.25
CA TYR A 18 -1.44 -5.05 -3.96
C TYR A 18 -2.76 -4.27 -3.92
N TYR A 19 -3.87 -4.94 -3.63
CA TYR A 19 -5.12 -4.26 -3.26
C TYR A 19 -5.07 -3.83 -1.81
N THR A 20 -4.69 -2.59 -1.55
CA THR A 20 -4.88 -1.93 -0.26
C THR A 20 -5.78 -0.71 -0.45
N LYS A 21 -6.87 -0.62 0.33
CA LYS A 21 -7.72 0.57 0.30
C LYS A 21 -6.95 1.72 0.96
N LEU A 22 -6.87 2.87 0.28
CA LEU A 22 -6.32 4.08 0.86
C LEU A 22 -6.99 4.39 2.20
N GLY A 23 -6.22 4.96 3.12
CA GLY A 23 -6.65 5.30 4.46
C GLY A 23 -6.65 4.15 5.46
N LYS A 24 -6.39 2.90 5.04
CA LYS A 24 -6.24 1.77 5.96
C LYS A 24 -4.83 1.70 6.57
N ILE A 25 -4.78 1.18 7.80
CA ILE A 25 -3.52 0.73 8.39
C ILE A 25 -3.14 -0.58 7.71
N ILE A 26 -1.94 -0.63 7.15
CA ILE A 26 -1.35 -1.80 6.51
C ILE A 26 0.02 -2.08 7.11
N THR A 27 0.51 -3.31 6.96
CA THR A 27 1.85 -3.74 7.33
C THR A 27 2.58 -4.19 6.07
N VAL A 28 3.65 -3.49 5.73
CA VAL A 28 4.50 -3.80 4.58
C VAL A 28 5.68 -4.61 5.04
N HIS A 29 5.84 -5.80 4.49
CA HIS A 29 7.00 -6.65 4.72
C HIS A 29 7.97 -6.49 3.56
N THR A 30 9.20 -6.08 3.85
CA THR A 30 10.23 -5.80 2.84
C THR A 30 11.11 -7.02 2.57
N LEU A 31 11.81 -7.01 1.43
CA LEU A 31 12.71 -8.11 1.02
C LEU A 31 13.87 -8.33 2.00
N ASP A 32 14.28 -7.30 2.75
CA ASP A 32 15.31 -7.39 3.80
C ASP A 32 14.78 -7.97 5.13
N GLY A 33 13.52 -8.41 5.17
CA GLY A 33 12.90 -9.03 6.34
C GLY A 33 12.31 -8.05 7.36
N LYS A 34 12.41 -6.75 7.13
CA LYS A 34 11.77 -5.75 8.01
C LYS A 34 10.26 -5.67 7.76
N ALA A 35 9.55 -5.12 8.73
CA ALA A 35 8.13 -4.85 8.65
C ALA A 35 7.84 -3.40 9.08
N LEU A 36 7.04 -2.69 8.29
CA LEU A 36 6.63 -1.31 8.55
C LEU A 36 5.11 -1.22 8.58
N ARG A 37 4.55 -0.74 9.69
CA ARG A 37 3.11 -0.59 9.87
C ARG A 37 2.73 0.89 9.79
N GLY A 38 1.81 1.24 8.90
CA GLY A 38 1.41 2.64 8.69
C GLY A 38 0.07 2.78 7.98
N LYS A 39 -0.45 4.01 7.95
CA LYS A 39 -1.64 4.36 7.18
C LYS A 39 -1.26 4.60 5.73
N LEU A 40 -1.81 3.81 4.81
CA LEU A 40 -1.59 4.00 3.38
C LEU A 40 -2.28 5.29 2.90
N THR A 41 -1.52 6.26 2.41
CA THR A 41 -2.04 7.56 1.96
C THR A 41 -2.14 7.65 0.44
N CYS A 42 -1.21 7.05 -0.28
CA CYS A 42 -1.18 7.08 -1.74
C CYS A 42 -0.54 5.80 -2.31
N ILE A 43 -0.97 5.41 -3.52
CA ILE A 43 -0.40 4.33 -4.30
C ILE A 43 0.01 4.92 -5.65
N GLY A 44 1.32 5.04 -5.87
CA GLY A 44 1.90 5.39 -7.16
C GLY A 44 2.08 4.18 -8.06
N MET A 45 2.64 4.40 -9.25
CA MET A 45 2.94 3.31 -10.19
C MET A 45 4.02 2.39 -9.63
N TYR A 46 5.08 2.94 -9.04
CA TYR A 46 6.25 2.19 -8.56
C TYR A 46 6.43 2.22 -7.05
N GLU A 47 5.67 3.06 -6.35
CA GLU A 47 5.82 3.29 -4.93
C GLU A 47 4.46 3.36 -4.21
N ILE A 48 4.51 3.25 -2.88
CA ILE A 48 3.40 3.51 -1.97
C ILE A 48 3.86 4.49 -0.90
N PHE A 49 2.91 5.26 -0.37
CA PHE A 49 3.16 6.27 0.65
C PHE A 49 2.43 5.88 1.93
N LEU A 50 3.17 5.87 3.04
CA LEU A 50 2.70 5.45 4.35
C LEU A 50 2.95 6.55 5.36
N VAL A 51 1.91 6.90 6.12
CA VAL A 51 2.09 7.68 7.33
C VAL A 51 2.30 6.72 8.50
N VAL A 52 3.50 6.76 9.08
CA VAL A 52 3.89 5.98 10.25
C VAL A 52 3.94 6.93 11.45
N LYS A 53 3.55 6.43 12.62
CA LYS A 53 3.71 7.14 13.89
C LYS A 53 4.95 6.60 14.60
N ASP A 54 5.81 7.49 15.09
CA ASP A 54 6.87 7.10 16.02
C ASP A 54 6.33 6.94 17.46
N LYS A 55 7.22 6.68 18.42
CA LYS A 55 6.88 6.52 19.84
C LYS A 55 6.38 7.81 20.49
N GLU A 56 6.63 8.95 19.88
CA GLU A 56 6.26 10.30 20.36
C GLU A 56 5.03 10.84 19.61
N GLU A 57 4.32 9.97 18.87
CA GLU A 57 3.19 10.30 18.01
C GLU A 57 3.47 11.26 16.84
N ASN A 58 4.74 11.55 16.55
CA ASN A 58 5.08 12.33 15.37
C ASN A 58 4.75 11.52 14.12
N LYS A 59 4.07 12.16 13.18
CA LYS A 59 3.71 11.56 11.90
C LYS A 59 4.86 11.75 10.93
N GLN A 60 5.39 10.64 10.42
CA GLN A 60 6.37 10.63 9.35
C GLN A 60 5.74 10.01 8.10
N GLU A 61 5.92 10.65 6.95
CA GLU A 61 5.57 10.07 5.66
C GLU A 61 6.76 9.31 5.11
N ILE A 62 6.53 8.04 4.77
CA ILE A 62 7.54 7.12 4.25
C ILE A 62 7.11 6.69 2.85
N THR A 63 8.03 6.82 1.91
CA THR A 63 7.88 6.28 0.56
C THR A 63 8.52 4.91 0.50
N ILE A 64 7.80 3.91 -0.01
CA ILE A 64 8.31 2.55 -0.21
C ILE A 64 8.16 2.17 -1.67
N PHE A 65 9.27 1.86 -2.34
CA PHE A 65 9.25 1.32 -3.69
C PHE A 65 8.77 -0.13 -3.69
N LYS A 66 7.89 -0.48 -4.62
CA LYS A 66 7.27 -1.81 -4.74
C LYS A 66 8.30 -2.91 -4.98
N ASN A 67 9.45 -2.60 -5.57
CA ASN A 67 10.56 -3.55 -5.75
C ASN A 67 11.20 -3.99 -4.41
N ALA A 68 11.03 -3.21 -3.34
CA ALA A 68 11.52 -3.55 -2.01
C ALA A 68 10.48 -4.32 -1.18
N ILE A 69 9.24 -4.44 -1.67
CA ILE A 69 8.13 -5.08 -0.97
C ILE A 69 8.11 -6.57 -1.29
N LYS A 70 8.11 -7.39 -0.24
CA LYS A 70 7.85 -8.83 -0.34
C LYS A 70 6.35 -9.09 -0.40
N TYR A 71 5.60 -8.58 0.59
CA TYR A 71 4.13 -8.66 0.63
C TYR A 71 3.54 -7.59 1.57
N ILE A 72 2.21 -7.42 1.54
CA ILE A 72 1.47 -6.45 2.36
C ILE A 72 0.31 -7.15 3.07
N ASN A 73 0.12 -6.85 4.36
CA ASN A 73 -0.97 -7.32 5.22
C ASN A 73 -1.87 -6.19 5.73
#